data_AF-A0A958YDS9-F1
#
_entry.id   AF-A0A958YDS9-F1
#
_cell.length_a   1.000
_cell.length_b   1.000
_cell.length_c   1.000
_cell.angle_alpha   90.00
_cell.angle_beta   90.00
_cell.angle_gamma   90.00
#
_symmetry.space_group_name_H-M   'P 1'
#
loop_
_entity.id
_entity.type
_entity.pdbx_description
1 polymer ?
#
loop_
_entity_poly.entity_id
_entity_poly.type
_entity_poly.pdbx_seq_one_letter_code
_entity_poly.pdbx_strand_id
1 'polypeptide(L)'
;MVLNNIEKLLEKYENGETSIKEEQQLKSYFSQETVPPHLEMYKPMFTYFLQNEQEQFTKDVPLKSKARFNLNYKWISVAAVAVLMIGFYFKSGPFSESETYSDEEVQLAYTQMKSSLEMISQNFNKGTASLDYLKEVDKGASAIGYLGEMDNATSLIFKK
;
A
#
# COMPACT_ATOMS: atom_id res chain seq x y z
N MET A 1 -33.52 -26.45 -51.07
CA MET A 1 -32.44 -25.53 -51.47
C MET A 1 -31.77 -24.80 -50.30
N VAL A 2 -32.41 -24.64 -49.13
CA VAL A 2 -31.81 -23.95 -47.96
C VAL A 2 -30.81 -24.83 -47.18
N LEU A 3 -31.00 -26.16 -47.18
CA LEU A 3 -30.18 -27.10 -46.41
C LEU A 3 -28.71 -27.16 -46.86
N ASN A 4 -28.47 -27.28 -48.17
CA ASN A 4 -27.12 -27.31 -48.76
C ASN A 4 -26.29 -26.06 -48.45
N ASN A 5 -26.94 -24.92 -48.20
CA ASN A 5 -26.25 -23.69 -47.87
C ASN A 5 -25.76 -23.68 -46.42
N ILE A 6 -26.49 -24.30 -45.49
CA ILE A 6 -26.08 -24.39 -44.08
C ILE A 6 -24.95 -25.41 -43.91
N GLU A 7 -25.03 -26.55 -44.61
CA GLU A 7 -23.97 -27.58 -44.57
C GLU A 7 -22.64 -27.03 -45.09
N LYS A 8 -22.66 -26.31 -46.22
CA LYS A 8 -21.47 -25.65 -46.76
C LYS A 8 -20.94 -24.55 -45.82
N LEU A 9 -21.83 -23.85 -45.13
CA LEU A 9 -21.46 -22.83 -44.17
C LEU A 9 -20.83 -23.43 -42.90
N LEU A 10 -21.27 -24.62 -42.53
CA LEU A 10 -20.75 -25.38 -41.41
C LEU A 10 -19.36 -25.94 -41.71
N GLU A 11 -19.13 -26.48 -42.91
CA GLU A 11 -17.79 -26.87 -43.37
C GLU A 11 -16.82 -25.68 -43.34
N LYS A 12 -17.27 -24.51 -43.80
CA LYS A 12 -16.50 -23.27 -43.74
C LYS A 12 -16.21 -22.83 -42.29
N TYR A 13 -17.16 -23.04 -41.38
CA TYR A 13 -17.01 -22.74 -39.96
C TYR A 13 -15.99 -23.67 -39.28
N GLU A 14 -16.05 -24.97 -39.58
CA GLU A 14 -15.07 -25.96 -39.11
C GLU A 14 -13.66 -25.65 -39.62
N ASN A 15 -13.54 -25.11 -40.83
CA ASN A 15 -12.28 -24.64 -41.41
C ASN A 15 -11.82 -23.26 -40.88
N GLY A 16 -12.64 -22.57 -40.06
CA GLY A 16 -12.33 -21.25 -39.51
C GLY A 16 -12.33 -20.11 -40.53
N GLU A 17 -13.02 -20.27 -41.65
CA GLU A 17 -13.03 -19.30 -42.75
C GLU A 17 -14.27 -18.38 -42.73
N THR A 18 -15.18 -18.56 -41.77
CA THR A 18 -16.43 -17.81 -41.67
C THR A 18 -16.25 -16.34 -41.32
N SER A 19 -17.15 -15.51 -41.83
CA SER A 19 -17.30 -14.12 -41.42
C SER A 19 -18.36 -13.98 -40.32
N ILE A 20 -18.33 -12.87 -39.58
CA ILE A 20 -19.28 -12.57 -38.49
C ILE A 20 -20.75 -12.67 -38.95
N LYS A 21 -21.04 -12.24 -40.19
CA LYS A 21 -22.41 -12.30 -40.76
C LYS A 21 -22.86 -13.74 -41.00
N GLU A 22 -21.95 -14.60 -41.44
CA GLU A 22 -22.20 -16.03 -41.68
C GLU A 22 -22.39 -16.78 -40.36
N GLU A 23 -21.60 -16.46 -39.34
CA GLU A 23 -21.77 -17.02 -37.99
C GLU A 23 -23.09 -16.60 -37.35
N GLN A 24 -23.52 -15.35 -37.55
CA GLN A 24 -24.83 -14.90 -37.12
C GLN A 24 -25.97 -15.66 -37.82
N GLN A 25 -25.78 -16.02 -39.09
CA GLN A 25 -26.73 -16.86 -39.84
C GLN A 25 -26.77 -18.29 -39.28
N LEU A 26 -25.61 -18.90 -38.95
CA LEU A 26 -25.55 -20.21 -38.26
C LEU A 26 -26.25 -20.14 -36.90
N LYS A 27 -25.95 -19.11 -36.09
CA LYS A 27 -26.58 -18.89 -34.78
C LYS A 27 -28.11 -18.80 -34.91
N SER A 28 -28.61 -18.03 -35.88
CA SER A 28 -30.05 -17.90 -36.13
C SER A 28 -30.70 -19.19 -36.64
N TYR A 29 -29.99 -20.01 -37.42
CA TYR A 29 -30.50 -21.28 -37.93
C TYR A 29 -30.65 -22.30 -36.79
N PHE A 30 -29.61 -22.47 -35.97
CA PHE A 30 -29.62 -23.42 -34.85
C PHE A 30 -30.43 -22.97 -33.63
N SER A 31 -30.87 -21.71 -33.60
CA SER A 31 -31.84 -21.20 -32.62
C SER A 31 -33.27 -21.71 -32.88
N GLN A 32 -33.54 -22.31 -34.04
CA GLN A 32 -34.87 -22.85 -34.36
C GLN A 32 -35.12 -24.17 -33.62
N GLU A 33 -36.39 -24.45 -33.33
CA GLU A 33 -36.80 -25.63 -32.56
C GLU A 33 -36.54 -26.93 -33.34
N THR A 34 -36.81 -26.92 -34.65
CA THR A 34 -36.68 -28.05 -35.57
C THR A 34 -35.43 -27.94 -36.45
N VAL A 35 -34.41 -28.74 -36.14
CA VAL A 35 -33.17 -28.90 -36.93
C VAL A 35 -33.12 -30.35 -37.44
N PRO A 36 -32.64 -30.60 -38.68
CA PRO A 36 -32.50 -31.96 -39.20
C PRO A 36 -31.62 -32.87 -38.33
N PRO A 37 -31.91 -34.18 -38.23
CA PRO A 37 -31.24 -35.09 -37.29
C PRO A 37 -29.70 -35.12 -37.42
N HIS A 38 -29.16 -34.97 -38.63
CA HIS A 38 -27.71 -34.99 -38.86
C HIS A 38 -27.00 -33.70 -38.44
N LEU A 39 -27.75 -32.60 -38.28
CA LEU A 39 -27.22 -31.30 -37.84
C LEU A 39 -27.51 -31.02 -36.36
N GLU A 40 -28.31 -31.87 -35.71
CA GLU A 40 -28.70 -31.71 -34.31
C GLU A 40 -27.49 -31.70 -33.36
N MET A 41 -26.41 -32.41 -33.71
CA MET A 41 -25.17 -32.43 -32.95
C MET A 41 -24.50 -31.03 -32.82
N TYR A 42 -24.74 -30.14 -33.79
CA TYR A 42 -24.16 -28.79 -33.81
C TYR A 42 -25.00 -27.77 -33.05
N LYS A 43 -26.27 -28.07 -32.79
CA LYS A 43 -27.21 -27.20 -32.06
C LYS A 43 -26.64 -26.67 -30.73
N PRO A 44 -26.12 -27.50 -29.80
CA PRO A 44 -25.60 -27.00 -28.52
C PRO A 44 -24.45 -25.98 -28.68
N MET A 45 -23.65 -26.07 -29.74
CA MET A 45 -22.53 -25.16 -29.99
C MET A 45 -23.00 -23.71 -30.20
N PHE A 46 -24.14 -23.53 -30.87
CA PHE A 46 -24.69 -22.22 -31.20
C PHE A 46 -25.73 -21.73 -30.19
N THR A 47 -26.37 -22.63 -29.44
CA THR A 47 -27.41 -22.27 -28.45
C THR A 47 -26.88 -22.07 -27.03
N TYR A 48 -25.71 -22.63 -26.68
CA TYR A 48 -25.17 -22.54 -25.32
C TYR A 48 -25.01 -21.08 -24.85
N PHE A 49 -24.43 -20.21 -25.68
CA PHE A 49 -24.24 -18.81 -25.31
C PHE A 49 -25.54 -18.01 -25.26
N LEU A 50 -26.56 -18.37 -26.06
CA LEU A 50 -27.87 -17.72 -26.00
C LEU A 50 -28.58 -17.95 -24.66
N GLN A 51 -28.42 -19.14 -24.09
CA GLN A 51 -29.00 -19.48 -22.79
C GLN A 51 -28.25 -18.80 -21.64
N ASN A 52 -26.94 -18.68 -21.76
CA ASN A 52 -26.07 -18.12 -20.72
C ASN A 52 -25.87 -16.59 -20.80
N GLU A 53 -26.29 -15.93 -21.89
CA GLU A 53 -26.31 -14.45 -22.00
C GLU A 53 -27.17 -13.78 -20.90
N GLN A 54 -28.10 -14.52 -20.29
CA GLN A 54 -28.93 -14.05 -19.18
C GLN A 54 -28.23 -14.09 -17.81
N GLU A 55 -27.12 -14.81 -17.68
CA GLU A 55 -26.34 -14.87 -16.45
C GLU A 55 -25.55 -13.59 -16.26
N GLN A 56 -26.15 -12.61 -15.60
CA GLN A 56 -25.41 -11.43 -15.13
C GLN A 56 -24.73 -11.73 -13.81
N PHE A 57 -23.46 -11.36 -13.69
CA PHE A 57 -22.74 -11.38 -12.43
C PHE A 57 -23.31 -10.29 -11.51
N THR A 58 -24.30 -10.65 -10.69
CA THR A 58 -25.03 -9.73 -9.79
C THR A 58 -24.32 -9.49 -8.45
N LYS A 59 -23.16 -10.12 -8.24
CA LYS A 59 -22.42 -9.98 -6.99
C LYS A 59 -21.57 -8.71 -7.02
N ASP A 60 -21.70 -7.89 -5.99
CA ASP A 60 -20.80 -6.76 -5.80
C ASP A 60 -19.36 -7.25 -5.68
N VAL A 61 -18.51 -6.88 -6.64
CA VAL A 61 -17.06 -7.07 -6.53
C VAL A 61 -16.54 -5.94 -5.65
N PRO A 62 -15.98 -6.22 -4.46
CA PRO A 62 -15.39 -5.16 -3.64
C PRO A 62 -14.12 -4.66 -4.32
N LEU A 63 -14.27 -3.67 -5.19
CA LEU A 63 -13.15 -2.98 -5.81
C LEU A 63 -12.51 -2.11 -4.72
N LYS A 64 -11.36 -2.55 -4.19
CA LYS A 64 -10.49 -1.70 -3.39
C LYS A 64 -9.84 -0.67 -4.30
N SER A 65 -10.60 0.34 -4.73
CA SER A 65 -10.03 1.49 -5.41
C SER A 65 -9.08 2.17 -4.42
N LYS A 66 -7.78 2.21 -4.73
CA LYS A 66 -6.85 3.06 -3.99
C LYS A 66 -7.45 4.46 -3.97
N ALA A 67 -7.60 5.03 -2.78
CA ALA A 67 -8.05 6.40 -2.62
C ALA A 67 -7.15 7.28 -3.50
N ARG A 68 -7.70 7.77 -4.61
CA ARG A 68 -7.04 8.83 -5.36
C ARG A 68 -7.14 10.02 -4.45
N PHE A 69 -6.03 10.39 -3.82
CA PHE A 69 -5.93 11.63 -3.07
C PHE A 69 -6.37 12.74 -4.02
N ASN A 70 -7.57 13.28 -3.77
CA ASN A 70 -8.09 14.43 -4.50
C ASN A 70 -7.36 15.67 -3.99
N LEU A 71 -6.04 15.69 -4.18
CA LEU A 71 -5.24 16.87 -3.95
C LEU A 71 -5.72 17.88 -4.98
N ASN A 72 -6.43 18.92 -4.52
CA ASN A 72 -6.80 20.03 -5.38
C ASN A 72 -5.50 20.72 -5.83
N TYR A 73 -4.94 20.29 -6.95
CA TYR A 73 -3.71 20.82 -7.55
C TYR A 73 -3.76 22.34 -7.76
N LYS A 74 -4.96 22.92 -7.82
CA LYS A 74 -5.21 24.37 -7.83
C LYS A 74 -4.58 25.10 -6.63
N TRP A 75 -4.65 24.51 -5.42
CA TRP A 75 -4.05 25.11 -4.22
C TRP A 75 -2.52 24.98 -4.17
N ILE A 76 -1.97 23.94 -4.81
CA ILE A 76 -0.51 23.73 -4.88
C ILE A 76 0.14 24.85 -5.72
N SER A 77 -0.48 25.24 -6.84
CA SER A 77 0.03 26.35 -7.66
C SER A 77 0.01 27.69 -6.91
N VAL A 78 -1.06 27.98 -6.16
CA VAL A 78 -1.17 29.20 -5.34
C VAL A 78 -0.10 29.20 -4.23
N ALA A 79 0.10 28.07 -3.55
CA ALA A 79 1.12 27.93 -2.53
C ALA A 79 2.54 28.14 -3.09
N ALA A 80 2.84 27.58 -4.28
CA ALA A 80 4.15 27.76 -4.91
C ALA A 80 4.45 29.24 -5.23
N VAL A 81 3.48 29.98 -5.76
CA VAL A 81 3.63 31.42 -6.02
C VAL A 81 3.81 32.20 -4.71
N ALA A 82 3.05 31.87 -3.66
CA ALA A 82 3.20 32.52 -2.36
C ALA A 82 4.61 32.30 -1.77
N VAL A 83 5.16 31.08 -1.85
CA VAL A 83 6.52 30.78 -1.37
C VAL A 83 7.57 31.54 -2.18
N LEU A 84 7.42 31.61 -3.52
CA LEU A 84 8.34 32.39 -4.36
C LEU A 84 8.29 33.89 -4.05
N MET A 85 7.09 34.44 -3.84
CA MET A 85 6.90 35.85 -3.48
C MET A 85 7.48 36.15 -2.09
N ILE A 86 7.26 35.26 -1.12
CA ILE A 86 7.85 35.36 0.22
C ILE A 86 9.37 35.30 0.13
N GLY A 87 9.92 34.31 -0.59
CA GLY A 87 11.38 34.17 -0.78
C GLY A 87 11.99 35.39 -1.48
N PHE A 88 11.32 35.94 -2.49
CA PHE A 88 11.77 37.16 -3.16
C PHE A 88 11.67 38.38 -2.24
N TYR A 89 10.59 38.51 -1.47
CA TYR A 89 10.39 39.58 -0.49
C TYR A 89 11.44 39.56 0.62
N PHE A 90 11.81 38.37 1.13
CA PHE A 90 12.92 38.25 2.09
C PHE A 90 14.28 38.57 1.47
N LYS A 91 14.49 38.25 0.18
CA LYS A 91 15.72 38.58 -0.57
C LYS A 91 15.85 40.06 -0.95
N SER A 92 14.74 40.79 -1.06
CA SER A 92 14.74 42.19 -1.54
C SER A 92 14.23 43.20 -0.51
N GLY A 93 13.68 42.73 0.61
CA GLY A 93 13.23 43.54 1.74
C GLY A 93 14.33 43.79 2.78
N PRO A 94 14.02 44.57 3.83
CA PRO A 94 14.98 45.01 4.86
C PRO A 94 15.59 43.88 5.70
N PHE A 95 15.16 42.63 5.49
CA PHE A 95 15.69 41.43 6.14
C PHE A 95 16.89 40.81 5.39
N SER A 96 17.36 41.45 4.32
CA SER A 96 18.59 41.10 3.61
C SER A 96 19.85 41.67 4.27
N GLU A 97 19.85 41.87 5.59
CA GLU A 97 21.08 41.87 6.35
C GLU A 97 21.48 40.42 6.55
N SER A 98 22.33 39.90 5.64
CA SER A 98 23.28 38.91 6.09
C SER A 98 24.16 39.64 7.11
N GLU A 99 23.79 39.57 8.39
CA GLU A 99 24.70 39.98 9.45
C GLU A 99 25.97 39.17 9.25
N THR A 100 27.01 39.84 8.75
CA THR A 100 28.36 39.32 8.79
C THR A 100 28.76 39.49 10.25
N TYR A 101 28.37 38.51 11.06
CA TYR A 101 28.82 38.40 12.44
C TYR A 101 30.33 38.46 12.42
N SER A 102 30.90 39.36 13.21
CA SER A 102 32.35 39.39 13.36
C SER A 102 32.84 38.07 13.94
N ASP A 103 34.05 37.63 13.57
CA ASP A 103 34.65 36.41 14.12
C ASP A 103 34.66 36.44 15.68
N GLU A 104 34.73 37.62 16.28
CA GLU A 104 34.67 37.82 17.73
C GLU A 104 33.30 37.49 18.34
N GLU A 105 32.20 37.91 17.71
CA GLU A 105 30.83 37.64 18.17
C GLU A 105 30.48 36.15 18.05
N VAL A 106 30.91 35.51 16.96
CA VAL A 106 30.75 34.07 16.75
C VAL A 106 31.49 33.30 17.83
N GLN A 107 32.71 33.72 18.19
CA GLN A 107 33.48 33.08 19.26
C GLN A 107 32.86 33.29 20.64
N LEU A 108 32.27 34.46 20.91
CA LEU A 108 31.56 34.73 22.15
C LEU A 108 30.33 33.83 22.29
N ALA A 109 29.49 33.75 21.25
CA ALA A 109 28.31 32.88 21.22
C ALA A 109 28.68 31.40 21.36
N TYR A 110 29.74 30.96 20.67
CA TYR A 110 30.26 29.59 20.77
C TYR A 110 30.73 29.28 22.20
N THR A 111 31.45 30.21 22.83
CA THR A 111 31.95 30.05 24.20
C THR A 111 30.79 29.97 25.20
N GLN A 112 29.76 30.80 25.03
CA GLN A 112 28.56 30.79 25.87
C GLN A 112 27.76 29.49 25.70
N MET A 113 27.62 29.01 24.47
CA MET A 113 27.01 27.71 24.16
C MET A 113 27.79 26.57 24.82
N LYS A 114 29.12 26.58 24.70
CA LYS A 114 30.00 25.56 25.30
C LYS A 114 29.84 25.52 26.82
N SER A 115 29.82 26.69 27.47
CA SER A 115 29.58 26.79 28.93
C SER A 115 28.20 26.23 29.31
N SER A 116 27.16 26.56 28.54
CA SER A 116 25.80 26.06 28.78
C SER A 116 25.71 24.53 28.64
N LEU A 117 26.33 23.99 27.59
CA LEU A 117 26.41 22.54 27.37
C LEU A 117 27.23 21.83 28.45
N GLU A 118 28.30 22.46 28.93
CA GLU A 118 29.09 21.93 30.03
C GLU A 118 28.28 21.87 31.33
N MET A 119 27.51 22.92 31.66
CA MET A 119 26.61 22.90 32.81
C MET A 119 25.55 21.79 32.70
N ILE A 120 24.95 21.61 31.52
CA ILE A 120 24.01 20.51 31.26
C ILE A 120 24.71 19.16 31.47
N SER A 121 25.91 18.99 30.92
CA SER A 121 26.71 17.76 31.06
C SER A 121 27.04 17.45 32.51
N GLN A 122 27.46 18.46 33.30
CA GLN A 122 27.74 18.28 34.72
C GLN A 122 26.49 17.89 35.51
N ASN A 123 25.34 18.51 35.24
CA ASN A 123 24.07 18.15 35.88
C ASN A 123 23.61 16.75 35.50
N PHE A 124 23.78 16.37 34.24
CA PHE A 124 23.48 15.03 33.74
C PHE A 124 24.37 13.98 34.42
N ASN A 125 25.68 14.22 34.49
CA ASN A 125 26.64 13.31 35.13
C ASN A 125 26.40 13.15 36.64
N LYS A 126 25.99 14.22 37.33
CA LYS A 126 25.56 14.13 38.75
C LYS A 126 24.28 13.29 38.90
N GLY A 127 23.34 13.47 37.98
CA GLY A 127 22.10 12.69 37.92
C GLY A 127 22.37 11.19 37.68
N THR A 128 23.27 10.85 36.76
CA THR A 128 23.62 9.46 36.46
C THR A 128 24.47 8.81 37.56
N ALA A 129 25.37 9.54 38.22
CA ALA A 129 26.10 9.05 39.39
C ALA A 129 25.16 8.66 40.55
N SER A 130 24.06 9.42 40.71
CA SER A 130 23.03 9.07 41.69
C SER A 130 22.36 7.73 41.39
N LEU A 131 22.41 7.20 40.16
CA LEU A 131 21.83 5.91 39.81
C LEU A 131 22.72 4.71 40.17
N ASP A 132 23.88 4.91 40.80
CA ASP A 132 24.75 3.81 41.22
C ASP A 132 24.08 2.84 42.20
N TYR A 133 23.11 3.30 43.01
CA TYR A 133 22.31 2.41 43.86
C TYR A 133 21.43 1.44 43.04
N LEU A 134 21.02 1.81 41.82
CA LEU A 134 20.24 0.92 40.95
C LEU A 134 21.07 -0.28 40.48
N LYS A 135 22.38 -0.13 40.32
CA LYS A 135 23.27 -1.27 40.04
C LYS A 135 23.31 -2.26 41.21
N GLU A 136 23.21 -1.77 42.44
CA GLU A 136 23.20 -2.63 43.62
C GLU A 136 21.84 -3.30 43.84
N VAL A 137 20.74 -2.59 43.53
CA VAL A 137 19.39 -3.18 43.49
C VAL A 137 19.30 -4.29 42.43
N ASP A 138 19.90 -4.11 41.25
CA ASP A 138 19.93 -5.11 40.18
C ASP A 138 20.69 -6.39 40.57
N LYS A 139 21.85 -6.24 41.25
CA LYS A 139 22.56 -7.39 41.84
C LYS A 139 21.73 -8.09 42.91
N GLY A 140 21.07 -7.33 43.78
CA GLY A 140 20.18 -7.88 44.82
C GLY A 140 19.00 -8.64 44.22
N ALA A 141 18.36 -8.08 43.18
CA ALA A 141 17.28 -8.74 42.44
C ALA A 141 17.76 -10.04 41.77
N SER A 142 18.96 -10.03 41.18
CA SER A 142 19.58 -11.23 40.58
C SER A 142 19.85 -12.31 41.64
N ALA A 143 20.37 -11.94 42.81
CA ALA A 143 20.59 -12.86 43.93
C ALA A 143 19.28 -13.48 44.44
N ILE A 144 18.21 -12.68 44.54
CA ILE A 144 16.87 -13.16 44.90
C ILE A 144 16.36 -14.14 43.83
N GLY A 145 16.62 -13.89 42.55
CA GLY A 145 16.31 -14.82 41.46
C GLY A 145 16.97 -16.19 41.63
N TYR A 146 18.28 -16.21 41.90
CA TYR A 146 19.01 -17.46 42.19
C TYR A 146 18.44 -18.21 43.41
N LEU A 147 18.07 -17.49 44.48
CA LEU A 147 17.44 -18.11 45.65
C LEU A 147 16.09 -18.75 45.30
N GLY A 148 15.29 -18.13 44.43
CA GLY A 148 14.04 -18.69 43.93
C GLY A 148 14.24 -19.94 43.07
N GLU A 149 15.27 -19.98 42.23
CA GLU A 149 15.64 -21.19 41.46
C GLU A 149 16.09 -22.33 42.40
N MET A 150 16.87 -22.01 43.43
CA MET A 150 17.32 -22.98 44.43
C MET A 150 16.15 -23.51 45.27
N ASP A 151 15.21 -22.66 45.69
CA ASP A 151 14.01 -23.10 46.41
C ASP A 151 13.16 -24.02 45.54
N ASN A 152 12.97 -23.69 44.26
CA ASN A 152 12.25 -24.55 43.32
C ASN A 152 12.93 -25.92 43.15
N ALA A 153 14.25 -25.95 42.91
CA ALA A 153 15.02 -27.19 42.79
C ALA A 153 14.98 -28.02 44.09
N THR A 154 15.06 -27.37 45.25
CA THR A 154 14.96 -28.02 46.57
C THR A 154 13.55 -28.58 46.78
N SER A 155 12.51 -27.84 46.41
CA SER A 155 11.11 -28.29 46.48
C SER A 155 10.80 -29.47 45.56
N LEU A 156 11.52 -29.60 44.44
CA LEU A 156 11.44 -30.74 43.53
C LEU A 156 12.10 -32.00 44.12
N ILE A 157 13.26 -31.84 44.76
CA ILE A 157 14.05 -32.96 45.31
C ILE A 157 13.48 -33.45 46.64
N PHE A 158 13.03 -32.54 47.49
CA PHE A 158 12.58 -32.82 48.86
C PHE A 158 11.07 -32.79 49.03
N LYS A 159 10.30 -32.85 47.92
CA LYS A 159 8.84 -32.95 47.99
C LYS A 159 8.44 -34.25 48.69
N LYS A 160 7.83 -34.12 49.87
CA LYS A 160 7.04 -35.17 50.52
C LYS A 160 5.57 -34.96 50.20
#